data_AF-A0A1B1I4U0-F1
#
_entry.id   AF-A0A1B1I4U0-F1
#
_cell.length_a   1.000
_cell.length_b   1.000
_cell.length_c   1.000
_cell.angle_alpha   90.00
_cell.angle_beta   90.00
_cell.angle_gamma   90.00
#
_symmetry.space_group_name_H-M   'P 1'
#
loop_
_entity.id
_entity.type
_entity.pdbx_description
1 polymer ?
#
loop_
_entity_poly.entity_id
_entity_poly.type
_entity_poly.pdbx_seq_one_letter_code
_entity_poly.pdbx_strand_id
1 'polypeptide(L)'
;MDFEHMSEMDIAYHILTQKKEPIHYKELITEVIESKHKPVQSLAMAISEIYTMMNMDSRFHYEGESKWGLTEWVPPEVKRSSSRSAGGASKAGITKEAARKKKLESIQN
;
A
#
# COMPACT_ATOMS: atom_id res chain seq x y z
N MET A 1 2.82 -1.04 26.41
CA MET A 1 2.69 -2.15 25.43
C MET A 1 4.09 -2.44 24.93
N ASP A 2 4.47 -3.70 24.84
CA ASP A 2 5.83 -4.09 24.45
C ASP A 2 5.90 -4.26 22.92
N PHE A 3 6.22 -3.16 22.23
CA PHE A 3 6.27 -3.13 20.77
C PHE A 3 7.57 -3.72 20.19
N GLU A 4 8.61 -3.92 21.00
CA GLU A 4 9.91 -4.41 20.52
C GLU A 4 9.84 -5.86 20.05
N HIS A 5 8.95 -6.64 20.68
CA HIS A 5 8.72 -8.05 20.37
C HIS A 5 7.55 -8.30 19.40
N MET A 6 6.78 -7.27 19.05
CA MET A 6 5.67 -7.39 18.10
C MET A 6 6.14 -7.33 16.64
N SER A 7 5.40 -7.99 15.75
CA SER A 7 5.61 -7.80 14.30
C SER A 7 5.17 -6.39 13.89
N GLU A 8 5.75 -5.86 12.82
CA GLU A 8 5.37 -4.55 12.25
C GLU A 8 3.88 -4.50 11.90
N MET A 9 3.31 -5.63 11.46
CA MET A 9 1.89 -5.74 11.15
C MET A 9 1.02 -5.69 12.41
N ASP A 10 1.45 -6.30 13.51
CA ASP A 10 0.69 -6.23 14.76
C ASP A 10 0.71 -4.83 15.37
N ILE A 11 1.83 -4.10 15.21
CA ILE A 11 1.93 -2.69 15.57
C ILE A 11 0.99 -1.85 14.69
N ALA A 12 1.01 -2.05 13.36
CA ALA A 12 0.12 -1.34 12.44
C ALA A 12 -1.37 -1.59 12.77
N TYR A 13 -1.73 -2.85 13.04
CA TYR A 13 -3.07 -3.23 13.47
C TYR A 13 -3.46 -2.54 14.78
N HIS A 14 -2.54 -2.49 15.75
CA HIS A 14 -2.77 -1.78 17.01
C HIS A 14 -3.00 -0.28 16.80
N ILE A 15 -2.16 0.39 16.00
CA ILE A 15 -2.30 1.83 15.68
C ILE A 15 -3.67 2.10 15.08
N LEU A 16 -4.07 1.34 14.06
CA LEU A 16 -5.38 1.50 13.42
C LEU A 16 -6.52 1.25 14.42
N THR A 17 -6.41 0.22 15.26
CA THR A 17 -7.41 -0.08 16.30
C THR A 17 -7.60 1.08 17.29
N GLN A 18 -6.51 1.76 17.66
CA GLN A 18 -6.56 2.90 18.58
C GLN A 18 -7.13 4.16 17.92
N LYS A 19 -6.74 4.41 16.67
CA LYS A 19 -7.16 5.60 15.90
C LYS A 19 -8.61 5.50 15.42
N LYS A 20 -9.07 4.28 15.10
CA LYS A 20 -10.42 3.97 14.60
C LYS A 20 -10.80 4.74 13.32
N GLU A 21 -9.80 5.10 12.52
CA GLU A 21 -9.97 5.79 11.25
C GLU A 21 -8.91 5.32 10.23
N PRO A 22 -9.18 5.41 8.92
CA PRO A 22 -8.19 5.10 7.89
C PRO A 22 -7.04 6.11 7.87
N ILE A 23 -5.80 5.60 7.84
CA ILE A 23 -4.58 6.41 7.91
C ILE A 23 -3.81 6.31 6.59
N HIS A 24 -3.19 7.41 6.15
CA HIS A 24 -2.34 7.40 4.97
C HIS A 24 -1.14 6.46 5.17
N TYR A 25 -0.86 5.59 4.19
CA TYR A 25 0.13 4.50 4.34
C TYR A 25 1.49 4.98 4.83
N LYS A 26 1.94 6.14 4.36
CA LYS A 26 3.23 6.72 4.75
C LYS A 26 3.26 7.09 6.24
N GLU A 27 2.17 7.66 6.75
CA GLU A 27 2.06 8.04 8.16
C GLU A 27 1.99 6.80 9.03
N LEU A 28 1.14 5.83 8.65
CA LEU A 28 1.01 4.55 9.36
C LEU A 28 2.35 3.81 9.45
N ILE A 29 3.08 3.68 8.35
CA ILE A 29 4.37 2.97 8.31
C ILE A 29 5.43 3.71 9.13
N THR A 30 5.46 5.04 9.07
CA THR A 30 6.38 5.83 9.90
C THR A 30 6.09 5.62 11.39
N GLU A 31 4.82 5.67 11.80
CA GLU A 31 4.41 5.44 13.19
C GLU A 31 4.76 4.01 13.67
N VAL A 32 4.68 3.00 12.79
CA VAL A 32 5.13 1.63 13.08
C VAL A 32 6.63 1.56 13.35
N ILE A 33 7.44 2.19 12.49
CA ILE A 33 8.90 2.20 12.62
C ILE A 33 9.32 2.90 13.91
N GLU A 34 8.71 4.05 14.20
CA GLU A 34 8.95 4.81 15.44
C GLU A 34 8.54 4.01 16.67
N SER A 35 7.36 3.37 16.65
CA SER A 35 6.85 2.57 17.77
C SER A 35 7.73 1.35 18.07
N LYS A 36 8.33 0.73 17.05
CA LYS A 36 9.19 -0.44 17.21
C LYS A 36 10.56 -0.13 17.80
N HIS A 37 10.99 1.14 17.78
CA HIS A 37 12.29 1.62 18.31
C HIS A 37 13.52 0.85 17.81
N LYS A 38 13.43 0.19 16.65
CA LYS A 38 14.53 -0.59 16.09
C LYS A 38 15.37 0.27 15.13
N PRO A 39 16.71 0.25 15.25
CA PRO A 39 17.56 0.90 14.28
C PRO A 39 17.36 0.26 12.90
N VAL A 40 16.87 1.06 11.96
CA VAL A 40 16.72 0.66 10.56
C VAL A 40 17.96 1.08 9.79
N GLN A 41 18.56 0.15 9.04
CA GLN A 41 19.74 0.45 8.21
C GLN A 41 19.38 1.42 7.06
N SER A 42 18.17 1.30 6.54
CA SER A 42 17.62 2.20 5.52
C SER A 42 16.13 2.37 5.73
N LEU A 43 15.70 3.62 5.92
CA LEU A 43 14.29 3.97 6.07
C LEU A 43 13.48 3.57 4.82
N ALA A 44 14.04 3.74 3.62
CA ALA A 44 13.37 3.39 2.38
C ALA A 44 13.14 1.88 2.25
N MET A 45 14.10 1.06 2.68
CA MET A 45 13.94 -0.40 2.70
C MET A 45 12.88 -0.82 3.71
N ALA A 46 12.94 -0.29 4.94
CA ALA A 46 11.95 -0.57 5.97
C ALA A 46 10.52 -0.21 5.52
N ILE A 47 10.35 0.96 4.89
CA ILE A 47 9.05 1.36 4.33
C ILE A 47 8.58 0.36 3.26
N SER A 48 9.46 -0.06 2.36
CA SER A 48 9.12 -0.98 1.27
C SER A 48 8.75 -2.38 1.78
N GLU A 49 9.48 -2.88 2.77
CA GLU A 49 9.22 -4.16 3.43
C GLU A 49 7.87 -4.14 4.16
N ILE A 50 7.63 -3.13 5.00
CA ILE A 50 6.37 -2.99 5.75
C ILE A 50 5.20 -2.82 4.77
N TYR A 51 5.35 -2.01 3.73
CA TYR A 51 4.32 -1.86 2.71
C TYR A 51 4.01 -3.19 2.02
N THR A 52 5.03 -3.97 1.66
CA THR A 52 4.84 -5.28 1.02
C THR A 52 4.11 -6.23 1.96
N MET A 53 4.54 -6.31 3.23
CA MET A 53 3.90 -7.17 4.23
C MET A 53 2.43 -6.77 4.48
N MET A 54 2.14 -5.47 4.56
CA MET A 54 0.78 -4.95 4.73
C MET A 54 -0.13 -5.32 3.55
N ASN A 55 0.40 -5.29 2.32
CA ASN A 55 -0.35 -5.72 1.13
C ASN A 55 -0.65 -7.23 1.11
N MET A 56 0.14 -8.04 1.83
CA MET A 56 -0.06 -9.49 1.91
C MET A 56 -0.92 -9.91 3.12
N ASP A 57 -1.21 -9.00 4.03
CA ASP A 57 -1.94 -9.27 5.27
C ASP A 57 -3.43 -8.90 5.12
N SER A 58 -4.31 -9.91 5.21
CA SER A 58 -5.75 -9.77 4.98
C SER A 58 -6.50 -8.96 6.04
N ARG A 59 -5.83 -8.62 7.16
CA ARG A 59 -6.41 -7.76 8.21
C ARG A 59 -6.54 -6.31 7.75
N PHE A 60 -5.75 -5.89 6.76
CA PHE A 60 -5.74 -4.52 6.25
C PHE A 60 -6.56 -4.40 4.97
N HIS A 61 -7.27 -3.28 4.85
CA HIS A 61 -8.06 -2.93 3.69
C HIS A 61 -7.64 -1.57 3.14
N TYR A 62 -7.55 -1.47 1.81
CA TYR A 62 -7.29 -0.22 1.12
C TYR A 62 -8.59 0.57 0.95
N GLU A 63 -8.68 1.73 1.62
CA GLU A 63 -9.89 2.56 1.63
C GLU A 63 -9.97 3.52 0.42
N GLY A 64 -8.87 3.70 -0.31
CA GLY A 64 -8.74 4.75 -1.31
C GLY A 64 -7.79 5.85 -0.87
N GLU A 65 -7.37 6.70 -1.81
CA GLU A 65 -6.51 7.87 -1.54
C GLU A 65 -5.23 7.56 -0.74
N SER A 66 -4.63 6.39 -0.97
CA SER A 66 -3.45 5.94 -0.22
C SER A 66 -3.69 5.71 1.28
N LYS A 67 -4.96 5.60 1.71
CA LYS A 67 -5.35 5.30 3.10
C LYS A 67 -5.63 3.82 3.30
N TRP A 68 -5.31 3.35 4.50
CA TRP A 68 -5.48 1.97 4.93
C TRP A 68 -6.28 1.92 6.23
N GLY A 69 -7.19 0.97 6.30
CA GLY A 69 -7.99 0.66 7.47
C GLY A 69 -7.99 -0.83 7.78
N LEU A 70 -8.81 -1.24 8.75
CA LEU A 70 -8.99 -2.65 9.10
C LEU A 70 -10.16 -3.24 8.32
N THR A 71 -9.99 -4.47 7.84
CA THR A 71 -11.05 -5.24 7.18
C THR A 71 -12.29 -5.39 8.08
N GLU A 72 -12.11 -5.43 9.40
CA GLU A 72 -13.19 -5.49 10.39
C GLU A 72 -14.12 -4.26 10.39
N TRP A 73 -13.64 -3.11 9.88
CA TRP A 73 -14.46 -1.90 9.75
C TRP A 73 -15.42 -1.97 8.56
N VAL A 74 -15.16 -2.86 7.61
CA VAL A 74 -15.98 -3.04 6.41
C VAL A 74 -17.10 -4.02 6.75
N PRO A 75 -18.38 -3.61 6.64
CA PRO A 75 -19.49 -4.53 6.83
C PRO A 75 -19.37 -5.73 5.90
N PRO A 76 -19.66 -6.96 6.37
CA PRO A 76 -19.60 -8.13 5.51
C PRO A 76 -20.47 -7.93 4.28
N GLU A 77 -19.86 -8.04 3.10
CA GLU A 77 -20.56 -7.85 1.84
C GLU A 77 -21.69 -8.89 1.74
N VAL A 78 -22.94 -8.44 1.81
CA VAL A 78 -24.10 -9.31 1.53
C VAL A 78 -23.94 -9.74 0.08
N LYS A 79 -23.65 -11.03 -0.14
CA LYS A 79 -23.36 -11.62 -1.45
C LYS A 79 -24.44 -11.26 -2.49
N ARG A 80 -24.31 -10.10 -3.13
CA ARG A 80 -24.79 -9.90 -4.49
C ARG A 80 -23.63 -10.35 -5.35
N SER A 81 -23.85 -11.47 -6.04
CA SER A 81 -22.93 -12.01 -7.04
C SER A 81 -22.58 -10.93 -8.05
N SER A 82 -21.54 -10.18 -7.75
CA SER A 82 -20.85 -9.32 -8.68
C SER A 82 -19.59 -10.08 -9.02
N SER A 83 -19.62 -10.77 -10.16
CA SER A 83 -18.42 -11.35 -10.76
C SER A 83 -17.37 -10.25 -10.81
N ARG A 84 -16.37 -10.32 -9.93
CA ARG A 84 -15.17 -9.48 -10.02
C ARG A 84 -14.46 -9.90 -11.29
N SER A 85 -14.78 -9.21 -12.38
CA SER A 85 -13.99 -9.27 -13.60
C SER A 85 -12.57 -8.90 -13.20
N ALA A 86 -11.68 -9.88 -13.23
CA ALA A 86 -10.24 -9.68 -13.25
C ALA A 86 -9.89 -8.98 -14.58
N GLY A 87 -10.23 -7.69 -14.67
CA GLY A 87 -9.86 -6.83 -15.78
C GLY A 87 -8.44 -6.34 -15.56
N GLY A 88 -7.47 -7.05 -16.14
CA GLY A 88 -6.11 -6.56 -16.28
C GLY A 88 -6.10 -5.19 -16.95
N ALA A 89 -5.50 -4.20 -16.29
CA ALA A 89 -5.27 -2.86 -16.85
C ALA A 89 -3.78 -2.66 -17.16
N SER A 90 -3.23 -3.52 -18.01
CA SER A 90 -2.02 -3.23 -18.77
C SER A 90 -2.40 -2.29 -19.92
N LYS A 91 -2.53 -0.98 -19.68
CA LYS A 91 -2.69 0.02 -20.76
C LYS A 91 -2.04 1.37 -20.40
N ALA A 92 -0.73 1.35 -20.13
CA ALA A 92 0.12 2.54 -20.13
C ALA A 92 1.37 2.40 -21.03
N GLY A 93 1.43 1.36 -21.87
CA GLY A 93 2.60 1.06 -22.73
C GLY A 93 2.49 1.50 -24.19
N ILE A 94 1.28 1.67 -24.74
CA ILE A 94 1.10 1.80 -26.20
C ILE A 94 1.37 3.25 -26.70
N THR A 95 1.31 4.26 -25.85
CA THR A 95 1.42 5.67 -26.30
C THR A 95 2.84 6.24 -26.28
N LYS A 96 3.82 5.59 -25.61
CA LYS A 96 5.19 6.12 -25.54
C LYS A 96 6.09 5.71 -26.72
N GLU A 97 5.81 4.60 -27.40
CA GLU A 97 6.68 4.12 -28.48
C GLU A 97 6.51 4.93 -29.77
N ALA A 98 5.28 5.34 -30.10
CA ALA A 98 5.00 6.18 -31.26
C ALA A 98 5.60 7.59 -31.14
N ALA A 99 5.65 8.14 -29.92
CA ALA A 99 6.24 9.46 -29.67
C ALA A 99 7.77 9.47 -29.79
N ARG A 100 8.44 8.33 -29.53
CA ARG A 100 9.91 8.24 -29.63
C ARG A 100 10.38 8.17 -31.09
N LYS A 101 9.66 7.47 -31.98
CA LYS A 101 10.03 7.38 -33.41
C LYS A 101 9.99 8.74 -34.11
N LYS A 102 8.93 9.53 -33.89
CA LYS A 102 8.78 10.84 -34.53
C LYS A 102 9.87 11.85 -34.15
N LYS A 103 10.42 11.76 -32.93
CA LYS A 103 11.48 12.68 -32.48
C LYS A 103 12.85 12.35 -33.07
N LEU A 104 13.09 11.09 -33.45
CA LEU A 104 14.37 10.66 -34.03
C LEU A 104 14.47 11.05 -35.51
N GLU A 105 13.36 10.97 -36.27
CA GLU A 105 13.33 11.35 -37.69
C GLU A 105 13.51 12.86 -37.90
N SER A 106 13.04 13.69 -36.96
CA SER A 106 13.19 15.15 -37.03
C SER A 106 14.63 15.65 -36.77
N ILE A 107 15.54 14.79 -36.27
CA ILE A 107 16.92 15.18 -35.97
C ILE A 107 17.85 14.91 -37.17
N GLN A 108 17.39 14.16 -38.18
CA GLN A 108 18.19 13.76 -39.34
C GLN A 108 17.86 14.51 -40.65
N ASN A 109 17.03 15.56 -40.61
CA ASN A 109 16.78 16.46 -41.75
C ASN A 109 17.25 17.88 -41.45
#